data_AF-A0AAN6NPJ6-F1
#
_entry.id   AF-A0AAN6NPJ6-F1
#
_cell.length_a   1.000
_cell.length_b   1.000
_cell.length_c   1.000
_cell.angle_alpha   90.00
_cell.angle_beta   90.00
_cell.angle_gamma   90.00
#
_symmetry.space_group_name_H-M   'P 1'
#
loop_
_entity.id
_entity.type
_entity.pdbx_description
1 polymer ?
#
loop_
_entity_poly.entity_id
_entity_poly.type
_entity_poly.pdbx_seq_one_letter_code
_entity_poly.pdbx_strand_id
1 'polypeptide(L)' 'MLKRPRLRMLMAKINKDNAKSIALFKSLGFEQVGDVNYFGEVKLVLRDLGAYAARNVPEGYKEVVYERRD' A
#
# COMPACT_ATOMS: atom_id res chain seq x y z
N MET A 1 0.24 -22.82 -17.33
CA MET A 1 0.94 -21.52 -17.23
C MET A 1 1.00 -21.11 -15.76
N LEU A 2 2.19 -20.93 -15.18
CA LEU A 2 2.31 -20.29 -13.87
C LEU A 2 1.77 -18.85 -13.98
N LYS A 3 0.87 -18.46 -13.08
CA LYS A 3 0.42 -17.06 -12.98
C LYS A 3 1.58 -16.22 -12.48
N ARG A 4 1.89 -15.13 -13.17
CA ARG A 4 2.86 -14.13 -12.68
C ARG A 4 2.35 -13.56 -11.35
N PRO A 5 3.22 -13.36 -10.36
CA PRO A 5 2.83 -12.68 -9.13
C PRO A 5 2.31 -11.27 -9.47
N ARG A 6 1.27 -10.83 -8.76
CA ARG A 6 0.67 -9.50 -8.89
C ARG A 6 0.54 -8.88 -7.52
N LEU A 7 0.97 -7.63 -7.37
CA LEU A 7 0.73 -6.88 -6.15
C LEU A 7 -0.78 -6.66 -5.97
N ARG A 8 -1.35 -7.16 -4.88
CA ARG A 8 -2.81 -7.08 -4.66
C ARG A 8 -3.25 -5.83 -3.91
N MET A 9 -2.41 -5.35 -2.99
CA MET A 9 -2.66 -4.19 -2.14
C MET A 9 -1.38 -3.85 -1.38
N LEU A 10 -1.25 -2.61 -0.95
CA LEU A 10 -0.26 -2.19 0.04
C LEU A 10 -0.93 -2.00 1.40
N MET A 11 -0.22 -2.37 2.45
CA MET A 11 -0.64 -2.17 3.83
C MET A 11 0.44 -1.39 4.57
N ALA A 12 0.03 -0.35 5.29
CA ALA A 12 0.84 0.33 6.27
C ALA A 12 0.25 0.10 7.66
N LYS A 13 1.10 -0.30 8.61
CA LYS A 13 0.78 -0.30 10.04
C LYS A 13 1.50 0.88 10.66
N ILE A 14 0.75 1.76 11.31
CA ILE A 14 1.27 3.03 11.82
C ILE A 14 0.80 3.18 13.26
N ASN A 15 1.70 3.56 14.17
CA ASN A 15 1.31 3.92 15.54
C ASN A 15 0.20 4.98 15.51
N LYS A 16 -0.87 4.77 16.28
CA LYS A 16 -2.09 5.59 16.27
C LYS A 16 -1.85 7.07 16.57
N ASP A 17 -0.79 7.38 17.32
CA ASP A 17 -0.45 8.73 17.75
C ASP A 17 0.40 9.47 16.70
N ASN A 18 0.87 8.78 15.66
CA ASN A 18 1.58 9.41 14.54
C ASN A 18 0.59 10.03 13.53
N ALA A 19 -0.07 11.11 13.95
CA ALA A 19 -1.07 11.82 13.17
C ALA A 19 -0.51 12.29 11.81
N LYS A 20 0.78 12.67 11.73
CA LYS A 20 1.41 13.14 10.49
C LYS A 20 1.49 12.04 9.44
N SER A 21 2.01 10.86 9.80
CA SER A 21 2.07 9.73 8.86
C SER A 21 0.67 9.24 8.49
N ILE A 22 -0.26 9.19 9.45
CA ILE A 22 -1.65 8.79 9.15
C ILE A 22 -2.28 9.75 8.12
N ALA A 23 -2.12 11.06 8.30
CA ALA A 23 -2.63 12.06 7.35
C ALA A 23 -1.99 11.93 5.96
N LEU A 24 -0.66 11.71 5.91
CA LEU A 24 0.05 11.49 4.64
C LEU A 24 -0.48 10.26 3.90
N PHE A 25 -0.59 9.12 4.57
CA PHE A 25 -1.08 7.91 3.89
C PHE A 25 -2.54 8.05 3.45
N LYS A 26 -3.39 8.71 4.25
CA LYS A 26 -4.76 9.03 3.85
C LYS A 26 -4.82 9.95 2.61
N SER A 27 -3.92 10.95 2.49
CA SER A 27 -3.88 11.82 1.31
C SER A 27 -3.45 11.10 0.04
N LEU A 28 -2.69 10.01 0.17
CA LEU A 28 -2.32 9.09 -0.92
C LEU A 28 -3.42 8.06 -1.23
N GLY A 29 -4.61 8.19 -0.63
CA GLY A 29 -5.75 7.30 -0.89
C GLY A 29 -5.72 5.98 -0.10
N PHE A 30 -4.90 5.87 0.95
CA PHE A 30 -5.02 4.73 1.86
C PHE A 30 -6.25 4.88 2.76
N GLU A 31 -6.99 3.78 2.93
CA GLU A 31 -8.17 3.69 3.78
C GLU A 31 -7.83 2.96 5.07
N GLN A 32 -8.36 3.43 6.20
CA GLN A 32 -8.26 2.67 7.44
C GLN A 32 -9.19 1.45 7.40
N VAL A 33 -8.67 0.29 7.80
CA VAL A 33 -9.42 -0.96 7.88
C VAL A 33 -9.44 -1.46 9.32
N GLY A 34 -10.62 -1.41 9.93
CA GLY A 34 -10.83 -1.77 11.32
C GLY A 34 -10.30 -0.72 12.31
N ASP A 35 -10.27 -1.11 13.58
CA ASP A 35 -9.85 -0.25 14.68
C ASP A 35 -8.34 -0.37 14.97
N VAL A 36 -7.89 0.43 15.94
CA VAL A 36 -6.53 0.33 16.48
C VAL A 36 -6.32 -1.06 17.08
N ASN A 37 -5.22 -1.72 16.70
CA ASN A 37 -4.91 -3.05 17.20
C ASN A 37 -4.35 -3.04 18.63
N TYR A 38 -4.12 -4.22 19.21
CA TYR A 38 -3.54 -4.39 20.55
C TYR A 38 -2.18 -3.69 20.74
N PHE A 39 -1.42 -3.48 19.66
CA PHE A 39 -0.12 -2.79 19.68
C PHE A 39 -0.23 -1.27 19.53
N GLY A 40 -1.44 -0.72 19.52
CA GLY A 40 -1.65 0.71 19.33
C GLY A 40 -1.42 1.18 17.89
N GLU A 41 -1.55 0.31 16.89
CA GLU A 41 -1.38 0.66 15.48
C GLU A 41 -2.72 0.72 14.74
N VAL A 42 -2.85 1.70 13.85
CA VAL A 42 -3.87 1.69 12.80
C VAL A 42 -3.38 0.89 11.59
N LYS A 43 -4.31 0.21 10.91
CA LYS A 43 -4.06 -0.46 9.64
C LYS A 43 -4.62 0.39 8.50
N LEU A 44 -3.74 0.88 7.63
CA LEU A 44 -4.10 1.63 6.42
C LEU A 44 -3.83 0.77 5.18
N VAL A 45 -4.73 0.79 4.20
CA VAL A 45 -4.68 -0.06 3.00
C VAL A 45 -4.86 0.77 1.74
N LEU A 46 -3.97 0.59 0.76
CA LEU A 46 -4.17 0.99 -0.63
C LEU A 46 -4.49 -0.26 -1.45
N ARG A 47 -5.70 -0.33 -2.01
CA ARG A 47 -6.23 -1.54 -2.64
C ARG A 47 -5.68 -1.80 -4.04
N ASP A 48 -5.27 -0.76 -4.75
CA ASP A 48 -4.78 -0.90 -6.12
C ASP A 48 -3.71 0.17 -6.38
N LEU A 49 -2.44 -0.23 -6.23
CA LEU A 49 -1.31 0.65 -6.50
C LEU A 49 -1.21 0.99 -8.00
N GLY A 50 -1.54 0.04 -8.88
CA GLY A 50 -1.52 0.24 -10.32
C GLY A 50 -2.50 1.32 -10.76
N ALA A 51 -3.75 1.25 -10.27
CA ALA A 51 -4.75 2.29 -10.54
C ALA A 51 -4.39 3.64 -9.92
N TYR A 52 -3.80 3.66 -8.72
CA TYR A 52 -3.27 4.88 -8.13
C TYR A 52 -2.16 5.49 -9.00
N ALA A 53 -1.17 4.70 -9.39
CA ALA A 53 -0.03 5.15 -10.16
C ALA A 53 -0.42 5.60 -11.58
N ALA A 54 -1.34 4.90 -12.25
CA ALA A 54 -1.84 5.30 -13.56
C ALA A 54 -2.49 6.70 -13.54
N ARG A 55 -3.10 7.10 -12.42
CA ARG A 55 -3.71 8.43 -12.24
C ARG A 55 -2.71 9.50 -11.81
N ASN A 56 -1.72 9.15 -10.98
CA ASN A 56 -0.90 10.13 -10.27
C ASN A 56 0.58 10.15 -10.71
N VAL A 57 1.06 9.10 -11.37
CA VAL A 57 2.47 8.91 -11.76
C VAL A 57 2.55 8.24 -13.15
N PRO A 58 2.01 8.86 -14.21
CA PRO A 58 1.75 8.21 -15.50
C PRO A 58 2.98 7.61 -16.19
N GLU A 59 4.18 8.17 -15.96
CA GLU A 59 5.42 7.69 -16.59
C GLU A 59 6.42 7.05 -15.60
N GLY A 60 6.09 6.95 -14.32
CA GLY A 60 7.07 6.60 -13.27
C GLY A 60 6.88 5.23 -12.60
N TYR A 61 5.85 4.47 -12.97
CA TYR A 61 5.50 3.22 -12.28
C TYR A 61 5.44 2.02 -13.22
N LYS A 62 6.15 0.95 -12.84
CA LYS A 62 6.08 -0.36 -13.50
C LYS A 62 6.27 -1.46 -12.46
N GLU A 63 5.37 -2.45 -12.44
CA GLU A 63 5.60 -3.69 -11.71
C GLU A 63 6.57 -4.60 -12.48
N VAL A 64 7.62 -5.05 -11.80
CA VAL A 64 8.59 -6.03 -12.33
C VAL A 64 8.58 -7.27 -11.46
N VAL A 65 8.63 -8.45 -12.09
CA VAL A 65 8.74 -9.73 -11.38
C VAL A 65 10.21 -9.98 -11.10
N TYR A 66 10.56 -10.16 -9.82
CA TYR A 66 11.88 -10.61 -9.43
C TYR A 66 11.93 -12.13 -9.43
N GLU A 67 12.88 -12.70 -10.18
CA GLU A 67 13.19 -14.12 -10.21
C GLU A 67 14.65 -14.28 -9.82
N ARG A 68 14.91 -14.94 -8.68
CA ARG A 68 16.27 -15.34 -8.31
C ARG A 68 16.64 -16.55 -9.17
N ARG A 69 17.69 -16.41 -9.97
CA ARG A 69 18.30 -17.55 -10.67
C ARG A 69 19.25 -18.24 -9.68
N ASP A 70 19.08 -19.55 -9.53
CA ASP A 70 20.00 -20.40 -8.77
C ASP A 70 21.36 -20.53 -9.49
#